data_AF-R7FH38-F1
#
_entry.id   AF-R7FH38-F1
#
_cell.length_a   1.000
_cell.length_b   1.000
_cell.length_c   1.000
_cell.angle_alpha   90.00
_cell.angle_beta   90.00
_cell.angle_gamma   90.00
#
_symmetry.space_group_name_H-M   'P 1'
#
loop_
_entity.id
_entity.type
_entity.pdbx_description
1 polymer ?
#
loop_
_entity_poly.entity_id
_entity_poly.type
_entity_poly.pdbx_seq_one_letter_code
_entity_poly.pdbx_strand_id
1 'polypeptide(L)'
;MRKNYGETAANWWAEKIEEYNFGVEPNILDAFRKVLSMKIDNAVSKYAHIELSSYKPGQYKKNFEILDNIANSVGLNANIPNGYEMSIAYDTGICVYDDSGMLIPLN
;
A
#
# COMPACT_ATOMS: atom_id res chain seq x y z
N MET A 1 -13.13 -18.04 6.07
CA MET A 1 -12.09 -17.30 6.81
C MET A 1 -12.05 -15.88 6.26
N ARG A 2 -12.05 -14.85 7.11
CA ARG A 2 -11.83 -13.48 6.66
C ARG A 2 -10.37 -13.39 6.24
N LYS A 3 -10.11 -13.27 4.95
CA LYS A 3 -8.75 -13.09 4.44
C LYS A 3 -8.26 -11.71 4.92
N ASN A 4 -7.08 -11.65 5.53
CA ASN A 4 -6.58 -10.45 6.20
C ASN A 4 -5.86 -9.51 5.21
N TYR A 5 -6.53 -9.19 4.11
CA TYR A 5 -5.91 -8.50 2.99
C TYR A 5 -5.45 -7.08 3.36
N GLY A 6 -6.27 -6.35 4.13
CA GLY A 6 -5.91 -5.02 4.58
C GLY A 6 -4.64 -5.00 5.42
N GLU A 7 -4.53 -5.90 6.41
CA GLU A 7 -3.36 -5.94 7.30
C GLU A 7 -2.08 -6.37 6.55
N THR A 8 -2.15 -7.46 5.77
CA THR A 8 -0.98 -7.94 5.01
C THR A 8 -0.46 -6.89 4.03
N ALA A 9 -1.36 -6.26 3.27
CA ALA A 9 -0.98 -5.23 2.31
C ALA A 9 -0.43 -3.97 3.00
N ALA A 10 -1.05 -3.54 4.10
CA ALA A 10 -0.61 -2.36 4.83
C ALA A 10 0.74 -2.55 5.51
N ASN A 11 1.00 -3.75 6.06
CA ASN A 11 2.30 -4.10 6.64
C ASN A 11 3.40 -4.08 5.58
N TRP A 12 3.15 -4.68 4.41
CA TRP A 12 4.12 -4.67 3.32
C TRP A 12 4.51 -3.23 2.90
N TRP A 13 3.53 -2.34 2.73
CA TRP A 13 3.81 -0.94 2.41
C TRP A 13 4.58 -0.22 3.51
N ALA A 14 4.23 -0.48 4.78
CA ALA A 14 4.91 0.13 5.92
C ALA A 14 6.37 -0.32 6.04
N GLU A 15 6.65 -1.60 5.83
CA GLU A 15 8.00 -2.15 5.77
C GLU A 15 8.81 -1.47 4.65
N LYS A 16 8.23 -1.31 3.46
CA LYS A 16 8.93 -0.61 2.36
C LYS A 16 9.16 0.86 2.63
N ILE A 17 8.26 1.54 3.33
CA ILE A 17 8.47 2.92 3.77
C ILE A 17 9.62 2.97 4.80
N GLU A 18 9.65 2.06 5.76
CA GLU A 18 10.71 1.98 6.79
C GLU A 18 12.08 1.66 6.18
N GLU A 19 12.15 0.71 5.24
CA GLU A 19 13.37 0.38 4.50
C GLU A 19 13.90 1.57 3.68
N TYR A 20 12.99 2.37 3.10
CA TYR A 20 13.33 3.46 2.20
C TYR A 20 13.66 4.79 2.93
N ASN A 21 13.26 4.93 4.20
CA ASN A 21 13.38 6.18 4.94
C ASN A 21 14.09 5.97 6.28
N PHE A 22 15.11 6.79 6.57
CA PHE A 22 15.82 6.71 7.84
C PHE A 22 15.02 7.35 8.99
N GLY A 23 14.81 6.61 10.07
CA GLY A 23 14.30 7.15 11.34
C GLY A 23 12.81 7.49 11.36
N VAL A 24 11.99 6.78 10.58
CA VAL A 24 10.53 6.92 10.65
C VAL A 24 10.03 6.56 12.06
N GLU A 25 9.20 7.42 12.65
CA GLU A 25 8.67 7.17 13.99
C GLU A 25 7.69 5.97 13.98
N PRO A 26 7.88 4.95 14.84
CA PRO A 26 7.05 3.73 14.81
C PRO A 26 5.55 3.97 14.99
N ASN A 27 5.17 4.92 15.86
CA ASN A 27 3.79 5.31 16.12
C ASN A 27 3.10 5.92 14.88
N ILE A 28 3.82 6.71 14.08
CA ILE A 28 3.27 7.28 12.83
C ILE A 28 3.13 6.18 11.79
N LEU A 29 4.10 5.27 11.69
CA LEU A 29 4.04 4.14 10.78
C LEU A 29 2.91 3.16 11.15
N ASP A 30 2.62 2.97 12.44
CA ASP A 30 1.47 2.20 12.93
C ASP A 30 0.14 2.88 12.56
N ALA A 31 0.05 4.21 12.67
CA ALA A 31 -1.12 4.97 12.24
C ALA A 31 -1.37 4.82 10.74
N PHE A 32 -0.31 4.92 9.92
CA PHE A 32 -0.37 4.65 8.49
C PHE A 32 -0.90 3.23 8.20
N ARG A 33 -0.33 2.20 8.83
CA ARG A 33 -0.75 0.79 8.69
C ARG A 33 -2.25 0.62 8.97
N LYS A 34 -2.72 1.18 10.08
CA LYS A 34 -4.12 1.06 10.49
C LYS A 34 -5.08 1.72 9.50
N VAL A 35 -4.78 2.93 9.06
CA VAL A 35 -5.64 3.68 8.12
C VAL A 35 -5.65 3.00 6.75
N LEU A 36 -4.49 2.55 6.26
CA LEU A 36 -4.39 1.84 4.99
C LEU A 36 -5.12 0.50 5.01
N SER A 37 -4.94 -0.29 6.07
CA SER A 37 -5.64 -1.56 6.25
C SER A 37 -7.16 -1.38 6.20
N MET A 38 -7.69 -0.39 6.94
CA MET A 38 -9.12 -0.06 6.90
C MET A 38 -9.59 0.36 5.51
N LYS A 39 -8.78 1.13 4.77
CA LYS A 39 -9.12 1.58 3.42
C LYS A 39 -9.21 0.42 2.44
N ILE A 40 -8.26 -0.52 2.51
CA ILE A 40 -8.21 -1.71 1.68
C ILE A 40 -9.39 -2.63 1.99
N ASP A 41 -9.64 -2.94 3.26
CA ASP A 41 -10.76 -3.78 3.68
C ASP A 41 -12.11 -3.21 3.19
N ASN A 42 -12.30 -1.89 3.30
CA ASN A 42 -13.49 -1.22 2.80
C ASN A 42 -13.60 -1.26 1.26
N ALA A 43 -12.50 -1.11 0.54
CA ALA A 43 -12.51 -1.17 -0.91
C ALA A 43 -12.77 -2.58 -1.44
N VAL A 44 -12.07 -3.59 -0.89
CA VAL A 44 -12.23 -5.00 -1.29
C VAL A 44 -13.62 -5.50 -0.93
N SER A 45 -14.17 -5.16 0.24
CA SER A 45 -15.53 -5.57 0.60
C SER A 45 -16.61 -4.95 -0.30
N LYS A 46 -16.40 -3.72 -0.79
CA LYS A 46 -17.39 -3.00 -1.60
C LYS A 46 -17.26 -3.26 -3.10
N TYR A 47 -16.03 -3.41 -3.60
CA TYR A 47 -15.72 -3.45 -5.03
C TYR A 47 -15.01 -4.73 -5.45
N ALA A 48 -14.80 -5.68 -4.53
CA ALA A 48 -14.03 -6.92 -4.73
C ALA A 48 -12.56 -6.74 -5.12
N HIS A 49 -12.09 -5.49 -5.24
CA HIS A 49 -10.79 -5.15 -5.81
C HIS A 49 -10.29 -3.77 -5.35
N ILE A 50 -8.96 -3.62 -5.21
CA ILE A 50 -8.25 -2.33 -5.11
C ILE A 50 -6.85 -2.45 -5.72
N GLU A 51 -6.42 -1.37 -6.39
CA GLU A 51 -5.05 -1.16 -6.86
C GLU A 51 -4.41 -0.01 -6.07
N LEU A 52 -3.19 -0.23 -5.61
CA LEU A 52 -2.32 0.77 -4.99
C LEU A 52 -1.04 0.84 -5.82
N SER A 53 -0.61 2.03 -6.22
CA SER A 53 0.60 2.16 -7.03
C SER A 53 1.43 3.36 -6.60
N SER A 54 2.75 3.18 -6.64
CA SER A 54 3.76 4.21 -6.44
C SER A 54 4.61 4.42 -7.70
N TYR A 55 4.11 4.10 -8.91
CA TYR A 55 4.75 4.60 -10.12
C TYR A 55 4.69 6.12 -10.17
N LYS A 56 5.73 6.73 -10.76
CA LYS A 56 5.86 8.19 -10.84
C LYS A 56 4.55 8.86 -11.30
N PRO A 57 4.12 9.95 -10.65
CA PRO A 57 2.96 10.71 -11.06
C PRO A 57 3.07 11.11 -12.55
N GLY A 58 2.05 10.76 -13.33
CA GLY A 58 1.94 11.16 -14.74
C GLY A 58 2.05 10.06 -15.79
N GLN A 59 2.32 8.81 -15.42
CA GLN A 59 2.31 7.70 -16.38
C GLN A 59 1.09 6.76 -16.27
N TYR A 60 0.41 6.67 -15.13
CA TYR A 60 -0.75 5.78 -14.96
C TYR A 60 -1.85 6.38 -14.05
N LYS A 61 -3.07 5.81 -14.11
CA LYS A 61 -4.40 6.34 -13.70
C LYS A 61 -4.61 6.66 -12.20
N LYS A 62 -5.26 7.81 -11.88
CA LYS A 62 -6.12 8.22 -10.72
C LYS A 62 -6.04 7.59 -9.29
N ASN A 63 -5.55 6.36 -9.07
CA ASN A 63 -5.42 5.71 -7.75
C ASN A 63 -4.03 5.91 -7.11
N PHE A 64 -3.15 6.67 -7.75
CA PHE A 64 -1.77 6.95 -7.31
C PHE A 64 -1.68 7.68 -5.98
N GLU A 65 -2.71 8.44 -5.62
CA GLU A 65 -2.64 9.32 -4.45
C GLU A 65 -3.10 8.63 -3.16
N ILE A 66 -3.54 7.36 -3.16
CA ILE A 66 -4.06 6.72 -1.94
C ILE A 66 -2.97 6.66 -0.85
N LEU A 67 -1.76 6.26 -1.22
CA LEU A 67 -0.63 6.14 -0.30
C LEU A 67 -0.21 7.52 0.23
N ASP A 68 -0.03 8.49 -0.67
CA ASP A 68 0.34 9.86 -0.32
C ASP A 68 -0.73 10.54 0.55
N ASN A 69 -2.01 10.38 0.21
CA ASN A 69 -3.11 10.96 0.98
C ASN A 69 -3.18 10.39 2.39
N ILE A 70 -2.97 9.07 2.54
CA ILE A 70 -2.95 8.44 3.86
C ILE A 70 -1.72 8.91 4.65
N ALA A 71 -0.53 8.90 4.04
CA ALA A 71 0.69 9.40 4.67
C ALA A 71 0.53 10.84 5.17
N ASN A 72 0.03 11.74 4.31
CA ASN A 72 -0.27 13.12 4.68
C ASN A 72 -1.29 13.22 5.82
N SER A 73 -2.35 12.38 5.81
CA SER A 73 -3.40 12.41 6.83
C SER A 73 -2.93 12.01 8.23
N VAL A 74 -1.89 11.18 8.32
CA VAL A 74 -1.32 10.73 9.61
C VAL A 74 -0.06 11.49 10.01
N GLY A 75 0.35 12.50 9.22
CA GLY A 75 1.57 13.27 9.46
C GLY A 75 2.87 12.51 9.16
N LEU A 76 2.81 11.48 8.31
CA LEU A 76 3.98 10.73 7.87
C LEU A 76 4.82 11.58 6.91
N ASN A 77 5.86 12.21 7.44
CA ASN A 77 6.86 12.93 6.66
C ASN A 77 7.95 11.97 6.14
N ALA A 78 7.54 10.98 5.34
CA ALA A 78 8.41 9.98 4.73
C ALA A 78 8.07 9.84 3.24
N ASN A 79 9.08 9.47 2.44
CA ASN A 79 8.88 9.21 1.03
C ASN A 79 8.16 7.86 0.84
N ILE A 80 7.09 7.84 0.07
CA ILE A 80 6.53 6.58 -0.41
C ILE A 80 7.53 5.97 -1.41
N PRO A 81 7.94 4.71 -1.23
CA PRO A 81 8.91 4.09 -2.12
C PRO A 81 8.31 3.91 -3.51
N ASN A 82 9.01 4.43 -4.52
CA ASN A 82 8.56 4.40 -5.91
C ASN A 82 8.78 3.02 -6.56
N GLY A 83 7.99 2.72 -7.58
CA GLY A 83 8.24 1.57 -8.46
C GLY A 83 7.48 0.30 -8.09
N TYR A 84 6.39 0.42 -7.32
CA TYR A 84 5.56 -0.72 -6.94
C TYR A 84 4.11 -0.56 -7.38
N GLU A 85 3.51 -1.68 -7.78
CA GLU A 85 2.08 -1.79 -8.01
C GLU A 85 1.53 -3.00 -7.24
N MET A 86 0.52 -2.76 -6.41
CA MET A 86 -0.14 -3.78 -5.62
C MET A 86 -1.59 -3.89 -6.05
N SER A 87 -1.97 -5.06 -6.55
CA SER A 87 -3.36 -5.42 -6.83
C SER A 87 -3.87 -6.36 -5.74
N ILE A 88 -5.06 -6.07 -5.23
CA ILE A 88 -5.71 -6.87 -4.19
C ILE A 88 -7.11 -7.22 -4.70
N ALA A 89 -7.37 -8.51 -4.92
CA ALA A 89 -8.68 -8.99 -5.35
C ALA A 89 -9.15 -10.18 -4.51
N TYR A 90 -10.47 -10.36 -4.42
CA TYR A 90 -11.06 -11.43 -3.60
C TYR A 90 -10.65 -12.84 -4.04
N ASP A 91 -10.56 -13.04 -5.36
CA ASP A 91 -10.24 -14.28 -6.05
C ASP A 91 -8.73 -14.54 -6.15
N THR A 92 -7.92 -13.55 -6.52
CA THR A 92 -6.47 -13.73 -6.75
C THR A 92 -5.60 -13.49 -5.51
N GLY A 93 -6.10 -12.77 -4.50
CA GLY A 93 -5.32 -12.42 -3.31
C GLY A 93 -4.58 -11.09 -3.46
N ILE A 94 -3.38 -11.00 -2.88
CA ILE A 94 -2.51 -9.83 -2.99
C ILE A 94 -1.39 -10.17 -3.97
N CYS A 95 -1.19 -9.34 -4.97
CA CYS A 95 -0.07 -9.41 -5.91
C CYS A 95 0.67 -8.08 -5.90
N VAL A 96 1.99 -8.12 -5.79
CA VAL A 96 2.84 -6.92 -5.85
C VAL A 96 3.80 -7.07 -7.01
N TYR A 97 3.94 -6.03 -7.83
CA TYR A 97 4.81 -5.98 -8.98
C TYR A 97 5.82 -4.84 -8.83
N ASP A 98 7.05 -5.05 -9.30
CA ASP A 98 8.02 -3.97 -9.47
C ASP A 98 7.82 -3.24 -10.81
N ASP A 99 8.64 -2.21 -11.05
CA ASP A 99 8.64 -1.38 -12.25
C ASP A 99 9.05 -2.10 -13.54
N SER A 100 9.57 -3.32 -13.43
CA SER A 100 9.83 -4.23 -14.54
C SER A 100 8.65 -5.17 -14.82
N GLY A 101 7.57 -5.07 -14.05
CA GLY A 101 6.39 -5.93 -14.13
C GLY A 101 6.61 -7.31 -13.51
N MET A 102 7.66 -7.49 -12.71
CA MET A 102 7.98 -8.76 -12.07
C MET A 102 7.22 -8.89 -10.75
N LEU A 103 6.60 -10.06 -10.54
CA LEU A 103 5.90 -10.37 -9.28
C LEU A 103 6.90 -10.47 -8.13
N ILE A 104 6.69 -9.67 -7.08
CA ILE A 104 7.43 -9.69 -5.83
C ILE A 104 6.73 -10.65 -4.86
N PRO A 105 7.43 -11.67 -4.34
CA PRO A 105 6.90 -12.53 -3.29
C PRO A 105 6.58 -11.72 -2.02
N LEU A 106 5.39 -11.96 -1.45
CA LEU A 106 5.04 -11.50 -0.10
C LEU A 106 5.65 -12.51 0.89
N ASN A 107 6.56 -12.04 1.74
CA ASN A 107 7.11 -12.85 2.84
C ASN A 107 6.21 -12.79 4.08
#